data_AF-A0A9D9Z6Q3-F1
#
_entry.id   AF-A0A9D9Z6Q3-F1
#
_cell.length_a   1.000
_cell.length_b   1.000
_cell.length_c   1.000
_cell.angle_alpha   90.00
_cell.angle_beta   90.00
_cell.angle_gamma   90.00
#
_symmetry.space_group_name_H-M   'P 1'
#
loop_
_entity.id
_entity.type
_entity.pdbx_description
1 polymer ?
#
loop_
_entity_poly.entity_id
_entity_poly.type
_entity_poly.pdbx_seq_one_letter_code
_entity_poly.pdbx_strand_id
1 'polypeptide(L)'
;MRWDPVKYVNQAASTIRRELPTFALVSFGTFLVSFGIMALTLPYRLPTAGVAGVAVLTNYAFGISPAWVVGVGNVILLAWGLKELSLRFVGWTVYAVGLMTALLKVMESMPHPQLNELLLVAILAGVIKGLGVG
;
A
#
# COMPACT_ATOMS: atom_id res chain seq x y z
N MET A 1 -8.30 40.88 23.02
CA MET A 1 -7.91 39.69 22.24
C MET A 1 -8.16 40.00 20.76
N ARG A 2 -7.16 40.53 20.04
CA ARG A 2 -7.31 41.00 18.65
C ARG A 2 -7.16 39.82 17.71
N TRP A 3 -8.24 39.47 17.03
CA TRP A 3 -8.27 38.48 15.95
C TRP A 3 -7.45 39.00 14.77
N ASP A 4 -6.38 38.30 14.41
CA ASP A 4 -5.47 38.70 13.33
C ASP A 4 -5.49 37.63 12.21
N PRO A 5 -6.36 37.77 11.19
CA PRO A 5 -6.62 36.71 10.21
C PRO A 5 -5.39 36.36 9.35
N VAL A 6 -4.47 37.31 9.18
CA VAL A 6 -3.24 37.15 8.40
C VAL A 6 -2.28 36.13 9.05
N LYS A 7 -2.23 36.07 10.39
CA LYS A 7 -1.41 35.08 11.10
C LYS A 7 -1.87 33.66 10.85
N TYR A 8 -3.19 33.42 10.87
CA TYR A 8 -3.77 32.10 10.64
C TYR A 8 -3.61 31.63 9.19
N VAL A 9 -3.76 32.53 8.21
CA VAL A 9 -3.53 32.21 6.80
C VAL A 9 -2.06 31.83 6.56
N ASN A 10 -1.12 32.59 7.13
CA ASN A 10 0.31 32.27 7.00
C ASN A 10 0.70 30.99 7.76
N GLN A 11 0.09 30.72 8.92
CA GLN A 11 0.27 29.46 9.64
C GLN A 11 -0.28 28.28 8.83
N ALA A 12 -1.50 28.39 8.29
CA ALA A 12 -2.10 27.36 7.45
C ALA A 12 -1.25 27.08 6.20
N ALA A 13 -0.77 28.13 5.52
CA ALA A 13 0.11 27.97 4.36
C ALA A 13 1.44 27.28 4.70
N SER A 14 2.03 27.57 5.86
CA SER A 14 3.26 26.91 6.30
C SER A 14 3.05 25.44 6.68
N THR A 15 1.90 25.09 7.26
CA THR A 15 1.52 23.70 7.57
C THR A 15 1.25 22.90 6.29
N ILE A 16 0.55 23.48 5.31
CA ILE A 16 0.30 22.85 4.00
C ILE A 16 1.62 22.59 3.26
N ARG A 17 2.56 23.54 3.26
CA ARG A 17 3.89 23.34 2.68
C ARG A 17 4.69 22.24 3.37
N ARG A 18 4.43 21.97 4.65
CA ARG A 18 5.08 20.87 5.40
C ARG A 18 4.45 19.50 5.11
N GLU A 19 3.18 19.43 4.75
CA GLU A 19 2.49 18.18 4.37
C GLU A 19 2.68 17.82 2.88
N LEU A 20 3.08 18.78 2.04
CA LEU A 20 3.38 18.57 0.62
C LEU A 20 4.35 17.40 0.32
N PRO A 21 5.49 17.25 1.02
CA PRO A 21 6.37 16.11 0.82
C PRO A 21 5.70 14.78 1.20
N THR A 22 4.87 14.76 2.25
CA THR A 22 4.10 13.57 2.64
C THR A 22 3.10 13.18 1.56
N PHE A 23 2.39 14.16 1.01
CA PHE A 23 1.45 13.93 -0.10
C PHE A 23 2.15 13.37 -1.34
N ALA A 24 3.31 13.95 -1.71
CA ALA A 24 4.11 13.48 -2.83
C ALA A 24 4.62 12.05 -2.60
N LEU A 25 5.11 11.76 -1.40
CA LEU A 25 5.63 10.44 -1.04
C LEU A 25 4.54 9.37 -1.03
N VAL A 26 3.38 9.65 -0.41
CA VAL A 26 2.23 8.73 -0.41
C VAL A 26 1.74 8.47 -1.84
N SER A 27 1.65 9.51 -2.66
CA SER A 27 1.20 9.37 -4.04
C SER A 27 2.19 8.59 -4.90
N PHE A 28 3.48 8.85 -4.75
CA PHE A 28 4.55 8.13 -5.44
C PHE A 28 4.63 6.66 -4.99
N GLY A 29 4.55 6.40 -3.70
CA GLY A 29 4.52 5.05 -3.15
C GLY A 29 3.30 4.25 -3.64
N THR A 30 2.12 4.88 -3.60
CA THR A 30 0.88 4.28 -4.12
C THR A 30 0.99 3.97 -5.62
N PHE A 31 1.66 4.83 -6.38
CA PHE A 31 1.93 4.59 -7.80
C PHE A 31 2.83 3.37 -8.02
N LEU A 32 3.95 3.27 -7.30
CA LEU A 32 4.86 2.12 -7.39
C LEU A 32 4.15 0.80 -7.01
N VAL A 33 3.35 0.81 -5.94
CA VAL A 33 2.57 -0.35 -5.51
C VAL A 33 1.55 -0.75 -6.58
N SER A 34 0.79 0.22 -7.11
CA SER A 34 -0.23 -0.03 -8.15
C SER A 34 0.41 -0.60 -9.42
N PHE A 35 1.55 -0.03 -9.82
CA PHE A 35 2.32 -0.52 -10.96
C PHE A 35 2.81 -1.96 -10.74
N GLY A 36 3.40 -2.26 -9.57
CA GLY A 36 3.84 -3.61 -9.23
C GLY A 36 2.69 -4.63 -9.15
N ILE A 37 1.48 -4.19 -8.80
CA ILE A 37 0.28 -5.03 -8.85
C ILE A 37 -0.10 -5.33 -10.30
N MET A 38 -0.32 -4.30 -11.12
CA MET A 38 -0.85 -4.46 -12.48
C MET A 38 0.15 -5.05 -13.47
N ALA A 39 1.43 -4.66 -13.40
CA ALA A 39 2.43 -5.11 -14.35
C ALA A 39 3.02 -6.49 -13.99
N LEU A 40 3.09 -6.84 -12.70
CA LEU A 40 3.89 -7.99 -12.22
C LEU A 40 3.11 -8.97 -11.35
N THR A 41 2.17 -8.52 -10.51
CA THR A 41 1.44 -9.44 -9.61
C THR A 41 0.27 -10.11 -10.34
N LEU A 42 -0.56 -9.31 -11.02
CA LEU A 42 -1.80 -9.76 -11.65
C LEU A 42 -1.58 -10.71 -12.84
N PRO A 43 -0.67 -10.42 -13.81
CA PRO A 43 -0.49 -11.27 -14.99
C PRO A 43 0.15 -12.62 -14.64
N TYR A 44 1.00 -12.65 -13.61
CA TYR A 44 1.76 -13.83 -13.19
C TYR A 44 1.11 -14.59 -12.03
N ARG A 45 -0.11 -14.21 -11.63
CA ARG A 45 -0.87 -14.83 -10.52
C ARG A 45 -0.05 -14.99 -9.24
N LEU A 46 0.78 -13.99 -8.93
CA LEU A 46 1.58 -14.02 -7.72
C LEU A 46 0.68 -13.80 -6.49
N PRO A 47 0.93 -14.52 -5.39
CA PRO A 47 0.23 -14.27 -4.14
C PRO A 47 0.35 -12.81 -3.71
N THR A 48 -0.74 -12.24 -3.20
CA THR A 48 -0.69 -10.91 -2.60
C THR A 48 0.15 -10.94 -1.32
N ALA A 49 1.00 -9.92 -1.14
CA ALA A 49 1.90 -9.84 0.01
C ALA A 49 1.12 -9.59 1.33
N GLY A 50 1.75 -9.88 2.48
CA GLY A 50 1.17 -9.74 3.81
C GLY A 50 0.80 -11.09 4.44
N VAL A 51 -0.22 -11.13 5.29
CA VAL A 51 -0.65 -12.35 5.99
C VAL A 51 -1.03 -13.46 5.00
N ALA A 52 -1.63 -13.12 3.85
CA ALA A 52 -1.96 -14.07 2.80
C ALA A 52 -0.70 -14.72 2.17
N GLY A 53 0.36 -13.93 1.94
CA GLY A 53 1.64 -14.46 1.45
C GLY A 53 2.31 -15.40 2.45
N VAL A 54 2.32 -15.03 3.75
CA VAL A 54 2.81 -15.91 4.82
C VAL A 54 2.02 -17.20 4.86
N ALA A 55 0.69 -17.13 4.75
CA ALA A 55 -0.19 -18.28 4.75
C ALA A 55 0.12 -19.29 3.62
N VAL A 56 0.41 -18.78 2.42
CA VAL A 56 0.82 -19.62 1.28
C VAL A 56 2.19 -20.26 1.52
N LEU A 57 3.16 -19.50 2.04
CA LEU A 57 4.50 -20.04 2.36
C LEU A 57 4.44 -21.10 3.46
N THR A 58 3.68 -20.87 4.52
CA THR A 58 3.49 -21.84 5.61
C THR A 58 2.80 -23.11 5.11
N ASN A 59 1.88 -22.98 4.15
CA ASN A 59 1.27 -24.14 3.51
C ASN A 59 2.30 -24.96 2.73
N TYR A 60 3.18 -24.32 1.96
CA TYR A 60 4.23 -25.03 1.22
C TYR A 60 5.30 -25.64 2.12
N ALA A 61 5.67 -24.99 3.22
CA ALA A 61 6.72 -25.48 4.12
C ALA A 61 6.24 -26.53 5.14
N PHE A 62 5.02 -26.38 5.66
CA PHE A 62 4.51 -27.16 6.80
C PHE A 62 3.16 -27.85 6.56
N GLY A 63 2.53 -27.65 5.39
CA GLY A 63 1.22 -28.22 5.07
C GLY A 63 0.04 -27.60 5.80
N ILE A 64 0.25 -26.52 6.56
CA ILE A 64 -0.81 -25.85 7.32
C ILE A 64 -1.77 -25.15 6.37
N SER A 65 -3.09 -25.26 6.62
CA SER A 65 -4.09 -24.59 5.79
C SER A 65 -3.93 -23.07 5.86
N PRO A 66 -3.87 -22.36 4.70
CA PRO A 66 -3.78 -20.91 4.66
C PRO A 66 -4.90 -20.20 5.43
N ALA A 67 -6.08 -20.82 5.53
CA ALA A 67 -7.23 -20.23 6.21
C ALA A 67 -6.95 -19.93 7.69
N TRP A 68 -6.23 -20.82 8.38
CA TRP A 68 -5.88 -20.64 9.79
C TRP A 68 -4.86 -19.52 9.97
N VAL A 69 -3.85 -19.46 9.12
CA VAL A 69 -2.80 -18.43 9.17
C VAL A 69 -3.38 -17.05 8.88
N VAL A 70 -4.25 -16.94 7.86
CA VAL A 70 -4.95 -15.69 7.55
C VAL A 70 -5.91 -15.29 8.66
N GLY A 71 -6.70 -16.22 9.17
CA GLY A 71 -7.68 -15.95 10.23
C GLY A 71 -7.01 -15.42 11.51
N VAL A 72 -6.02 -16.15 12.01
CA VAL A 72 -5.28 -15.76 13.22
C VAL A 72 -4.51 -14.46 12.99
N GLY A 73 -3.83 -14.32 11.85
CA GLY A 73 -3.07 -13.11 11.53
C GLY A 73 -3.96 -11.86 11.44
N ASN A 74 -5.13 -11.95 10.81
CA ASN A 74 -6.07 -10.83 10.74
C ASN A 74 -6.63 -10.45 12.11
N VAL A 75 -6.93 -11.41 12.99
CA VAL A 75 -7.39 -11.11 14.36
C VAL A 75 -6.33 -10.32 15.13
N ILE A 76 -5.06 -10.74 15.05
CA ILE A 76 -3.94 -10.05 15.71
C ILE A 76 -3.79 -8.63 15.16
N LEU A 77 -3.82 -8.48 13.82
CA LEU A 77 -3.69 -7.17 13.17
C LEU A 77 -4.85 -6.24 13.52
N LEU A 78 -6.09 -6.75 13.58
CA LEU A 78 -7.25 -5.95 13.97
C LEU A 78 -7.15 -5.49 15.43
N ALA A 79 -6.78 -6.39 16.35
CA ALA A 79 -6.60 -6.04 17.76
C ALA A 79 -5.54 -4.94 17.93
N TRP A 80 -4.44 -5.01 17.17
CA TRP A 80 -3.41 -3.99 17.19
C TRP A 80 -3.87 -2.69 16.51
N GLY A 81 -4.54 -2.78 15.36
CA GLY A 81 -5.06 -1.63 14.63
C GLY A 81 -6.04 -0.79 15.46
N LEU A 82 -6.90 -1.43 16.26
CA LEU A 82 -7.81 -0.72 17.17
C LEU A 82 -7.09 0.07 18.27
N LYS A 83 -5.89 -0.34 18.66
CA LYS A 83 -5.11 0.31 19.72
C LYS A 83 -4.28 1.49 19.20
N GLU A 84 -3.78 1.39 17.97
CA GLU A 84 -2.73 2.28 17.45
C GLU A 84 -3.23 3.31 16.42
N LEU A 85 -4.40 3.11 15.79
CA LEU A 85 -4.87 3.99 14.71
C LEU A 85 -5.49 5.30 15.22
N SER A 86 -4.90 6.43 14.80
CA SER A 86 -5.49 7.76 14.95
C SER A 86 -6.39 8.13 13.75
N LEU A 87 -7.36 9.04 13.94
CA LEU A 87 -8.22 9.58 12.88
C LEU A 87 -7.43 10.15 11.70
N ARG A 88 -6.25 10.73 11.96
CA ARG A 88 -5.34 11.24 10.93
C ARG A 88 -4.82 10.12 10.02
N PHE A 89 -4.47 8.97 10.59
CA PHE A 89 -4.03 7.80 9.81
C PHE A 89 -5.14 7.25 8.93
N VAL A 90 -6.37 7.18 9.47
CA VAL A 90 -7.55 6.75 8.70
C VAL A 90 -7.75 7.65 7.48
N GLY A 91 -7.66 8.97 7.63
CA GLY A 91 -7.78 9.90 6.51
C GLY A 91 -6.75 9.67 5.40
N TRP A 92 -5.48 9.48 5.77
CA TRP A 92 -4.43 9.14 4.79
C TRP A 92 -4.60 7.76 4.15
N THR A 93 -5.13 6.80 4.90
CA THR A 93 -5.44 5.45 4.38
C THR A 93 -6.54 5.52 3.33
N VAL A 94 -7.61 6.28 3.59
CA VAL A 94 -8.70 6.49 2.62
C VAL A 94 -8.18 7.17 1.36
N TYR A 95 -7.33 8.19 1.50
CA TYR A 95 -6.69 8.84 0.36
C TYR A 95 -5.84 7.87 -0.47
N ALA A 96 -4.94 7.12 0.18
CA ALA A 96 -4.06 6.16 -0.49
C ALA A 96 -4.84 5.04 -1.18
N VAL A 97 -5.87 4.49 -0.52
CA VAL A 97 -6.74 3.45 -1.09
C VAL A 97 -7.50 4.00 -2.30
N GLY A 98 -8.08 5.20 -2.19
CA GLY A 98 -8.79 5.84 -3.31
C GLY A 98 -7.89 6.09 -4.51
N LEU A 99 -6.68 6.62 -4.27
CA LEU A 99 -5.68 6.84 -5.30
C LEU A 99 -5.23 5.50 -5.93
N MET A 100 -4.99 4.47 -5.11
CA MET A 100 -4.62 3.14 -5.59
C MET A 100 -5.71 2.59 -6.52
N THR A 101 -6.98 2.64 -6.11
CA THR A 101 -8.09 2.17 -6.94
C THR A 101 -8.14 2.90 -8.29
N ALA A 102 -7.97 4.22 -8.30
CA ALA A 102 -7.93 4.99 -9.54
C ALA A 102 -6.76 4.60 -10.45
N LEU A 103 -5.55 4.47 -9.88
CA LEU A 103 -4.36 4.08 -10.63
C LEU A 103 -4.45 2.66 -11.19
N LEU A 104 -4.94 1.71 -10.39
CA LEU A 104 -5.21 0.35 -10.83
C LEU A 104 -6.17 0.36 -12.03
N LYS A 105 -7.25 1.14 -11.98
CA LYS A 105 -8.21 1.23 -13.09
C LYS A 105 -7.59 1.80 -14.37
N VAL A 106 -6.73 2.81 -14.25
CA VAL A 106 -6.01 3.40 -15.38
C VAL A 106 -5.02 2.38 -15.99
N MET A 107 -4.28 1.68 -15.13
CA MET A 107 -3.25 0.72 -15.52
C MET A 107 -3.80 -0.63 -16.03
N GLU A 108 -5.08 -0.94 -15.79
CA GLU A 108 -5.76 -2.14 -16.31
C GLU A 108 -5.68 -2.24 -17.84
N SER A 109 -5.59 -1.09 -18.53
CA SER A 109 -5.52 -1.02 -20.00
C SER A 109 -4.09 -1.02 -20.57
N MET A 110 -3.06 -1.00 -19.72
CA MET A 110 -1.67 -0.97 -20.18
C MET A 110 -1.15 -2.36 -20.57
N PRO A 111 -0.36 -2.47 -21.65
CA PRO A 111 0.29 -3.72 -22.01
C PRO A 111 1.28 -4.16 -20.93
N HIS A 112 1.27 -5.44 -20.59
CA HIS A 112 2.10 -6.00 -19.53
C HIS A 112 3.43 -6.52 -20.08
N PRO A 113 4.54 -6.40 -19.33
CA PRO A 113 5.81 -7.00 -19.72
C PRO A 113 5.67 -8.52 -19.77
N GLN A 114 6.11 -9.14 -20.86
CA GLN A 114 6.24 -10.59 -20.97
C GLN A 114 7.64 -11.02 -20.50
N LEU A 115 7.71 -11.61 -19.32
CA LEU A 115 8.90 -12.10 -18.65
C LEU A 115 8.75 -13.61 -18.50
N ASN A 116 9.74 -14.38 -18.97
CA ASN A 116 9.67 -15.84 -18.95
C ASN A 116 10.01 -16.44 -17.57
N GLU A 117 10.75 -15.71 -16.74
CA GLU A 117 11.30 -16.20 -15.48
C GLU A 117 10.47 -15.73 -14.27
N LEU A 118 9.68 -16.65 -13.68
CA LEU A 118 8.79 -16.33 -12.55
C LEU A 118 9.55 -15.81 -11.32
N LEU A 119 10.75 -16.32 -11.05
CA LEU A 119 11.57 -15.87 -9.93
C LEU A 119 11.99 -14.39 -10.10
N LEU A 120 12.37 -13.99 -11.31
CA LEU A 120 12.72 -12.62 -11.63
C LEU A 120 11.51 -11.69 -11.43
N VAL A 121 10.34 -12.11 -11.92
CA VAL A 121 9.09 -11.36 -11.72
C VAL A 121 8.78 -11.21 -10.23
N ALA A 122 8.93 -12.28 -9.44
CA ALA A 122 8.65 -12.26 -8.00
C ALA A 122 9.59 -11.30 -7.23
N ILE A 123 10.89 -11.33 -7.53
CA ILE A 123 11.88 -10.42 -6.93
C ILE A 123 11.58 -8.97 -7.34
N LEU A 124 11.34 -8.72 -8.64
CA LEU A 124 11.04 -7.39 -9.16
C LEU A 124 9.74 -6.83 -8.56
N ALA A 125 8.69 -7.65 -8.49
CA ALA A 125 7.42 -7.28 -7.86
C ALA A 125 7.61 -6.96 -6.38
N GLY A 126 8.40 -7.77 -5.67
CA GLY A 126 8.74 -7.56 -4.27
C GLY A 126 9.49 -6.25 -4.03
N VAL A 127 10.53 -5.97 -4.82
CA VAL A 127 11.34 -4.75 -4.70
C VAL A 127 10.53 -3.50 -5.04
N ILE A 128 9.83 -3.49 -6.18
CA ILE A 128 9.04 -2.32 -6.61
C ILE A 128 7.93 -1.99 -5.61
N LYS A 129 7.18 -3.00 -5.18
CA LYS A 129 6.10 -2.80 -4.21
C LYS A 129 6.66 -2.45 -2.82
N GLY A 130 7.78 -3.06 -2.42
CA GLY A 130 8.45 -2.77 -1.16
C GLY A 130 8.92 -1.32 -1.06
N LEU A 131 9.54 -0.80 -2.12
CA LEU A 131 9.94 0.61 -2.22
C LEU A 131 8.74 1.56 -2.21
N GLY A 132 7.57 1.12 -2.66
CA GLY A 132 6.36 1.93 -2.61
C GLY A 132 5.66 1.94 -1.25
N VAL A 133 5.93 0.95 -0.39
CA VAL A 133 5.35 0.84 0.95
C VAL A 133 6.24 1.45 2.03
N GLY A 134 7.57 1.37 1.88
CA GLY A 134 8.56 1.87 2.84
C GLY A 134 8.82 3.37 2.74
#